data_AF-A0A2N2YFZ7-F1
#
_entry.id   AF-A0A2N2YFZ7-F1
#
_cell.length_a   1.000
_cell.length_b   1.000
_cell.length_c   1.000
_cell.angle_alpha   90.00
_cell.angle_beta   90.00
_cell.angle_gamma   90.00
#
_symmetry.space_group_name_H-M   'P 1'
#
loop_
_entity.id
_entity.type
_entity.pdbx_description
1 polymer ?
#
loop_
_entity_poly.entity_id
_entity_poly.type
_entity_poly.pdbx_seq_one_letter_code
_entity_poly.pdbx_strand_id
1 'polypeptide(L)'
;MKKIFTFLLSLTLLGLGHVMAQGLEDFTNFPETSSSYVSGTFVGNDGSTWTYTNCSGNTQVPITVPSPVLGKGKTPAAAVESGELQGGIGTLSFDYMQPYTTNVSLDVFVNDILVATVTSE
;
A
#
# COMPACT_ATOMS: atom_id res chain seq x y z
N MET A 1 -61.30 9.00 4.01
CA MET A 1 -60.49 9.11 5.24
C MET A 1 -59.05 8.78 4.90
N LYS A 2 -58.17 9.69 5.27
CA LYS A 2 -56.72 9.73 5.02
C LYS A 2 -56.02 8.91 6.11
N LYS A 3 -55.05 8.05 5.75
CA LYS A 3 -53.97 7.44 6.57
C LYS A 3 -53.05 6.70 5.58
N ILE A 4 -51.93 7.25 5.09
CA ILE A 4 -50.60 7.36 5.74
C ILE A 4 -50.03 5.94 5.98
N PHE A 5 -48.81 5.52 5.61
CA PHE A 5 -47.65 6.02 4.86
C PHE A 5 -46.73 4.78 4.71
N THR A 6 -46.02 4.67 3.60
CA THR A 6 -44.63 4.14 3.47
C THR A 6 -44.27 2.74 3.99
N PHE A 7 -43.96 1.84 3.06
CA PHE A 7 -42.99 0.75 3.27
C PHE A 7 -41.74 1.05 2.43
N LEU A 8 -40.60 1.14 3.11
CA LEU A 8 -39.30 1.52 2.56
C LEU A 8 -38.82 0.54 1.50
N LEU A 9 -38.55 1.05 0.30
CA LEU A 9 -37.61 0.45 -0.64
C LEU A 9 -36.20 0.89 -0.23
N SER A 10 -35.52 0.12 0.63
CA SER A 10 -34.10 0.37 0.91
C SER A 10 -33.24 -0.22 -0.21
N LEU A 11 -33.22 0.47 -1.35
CA LEU A 11 -32.12 0.35 -2.30
C LEU A 11 -31.00 1.29 -1.83
N THR A 12 -30.22 0.87 -0.84
CA THR A 12 -28.96 1.55 -0.50
C THR A 12 -27.88 1.07 -1.46
N LEU A 13 -27.93 1.60 -2.68
CA LEU A 13 -26.78 1.66 -3.57
C LEU A 13 -26.30 3.12 -3.59
N LEU A 14 -25.38 3.48 -2.69
CA LEU A 14 -24.63 4.76 -2.64
C LEU A 14 -23.64 4.68 -1.47
N GLY A 15 -22.33 4.56 -1.64
CA GLY A 15 -21.54 4.32 -2.81
C GLY A 15 -20.27 3.60 -2.34
N LEU A 16 -19.83 2.60 -3.09
CA LEU A 16 -18.43 2.23 -3.04
C LEU A 16 -17.70 3.50 -3.48
N GLY A 17 -17.02 4.14 -2.55
CA GLY A 17 -16.05 5.17 -2.88
C GLY A 17 -14.97 4.48 -3.71
N HIS A 18 -15.19 4.34 -5.02
CA HIS A 18 -14.10 4.27 -5.96
C HIS A 18 -13.52 5.67 -5.96
N VAL A 19 -12.74 5.96 -4.91
CA VAL A 19 -11.73 6.99 -5.00
C VAL A 19 -10.82 6.46 -6.09
N MET A 20 -10.98 7.00 -7.28
CA MET A 20 -10.06 6.76 -8.39
C MET A 20 -8.77 7.49 -7.99
N ALA A 21 -8.04 7.01 -6.97
CA ALA A 21 -6.66 7.38 -6.78
C ALA A 21 -5.86 6.61 -7.83
N GLN A 22 -6.10 6.96 -9.10
CA GLN A 22 -5.37 6.33 -10.18
C GLN A 22 -3.95 6.90 -10.13
N GLY A 23 -3.01 6.04 -9.75
CA GLY A 23 -1.59 6.21 -10.02
C GLY A 23 -0.71 6.71 -8.89
N LEU A 24 -1.25 7.06 -7.71
CA LEU A 24 -0.43 7.41 -6.54
C LEU A 24 -0.87 6.64 -5.30
N GLU A 25 0.03 5.77 -4.84
CA GLU A 25 0.01 5.20 -3.49
C GLU A 25 0.96 6.02 -2.62
N ASP A 26 0.41 6.66 -1.58
CA ASP A 26 1.17 7.48 -0.62
C ASP A 26 1.30 6.80 0.75
N PHE A 27 0.85 5.55 0.85
CA PHE A 27 0.85 4.70 2.03
C PHE A 27 0.01 5.21 3.19
N THR A 28 -0.87 6.21 3.01
CA THR A 28 -1.69 6.78 4.10
C THR A 28 -2.46 5.73 4.92
N ASN A 29 -2.83 4.60 4.29
CA ASN A 29 -3.55 3.51 4.92
C ASN A 29 -2.65 2.42 5.54
N PHE A 30 -1.33 2.53 5.44
CA PHE A 30 -0.38 1.60 6.06
C PHE A 30 -0.51 1.68 7.60
N PRO A 31 -0.82 0.56 8.29
CA PRO A 31 -1.33 0.61 9.66
C PRO A 31 -0.23 0.60 10.73
N GLU A 32 1.00 0.24 10.37
CA GLU A 32 2.05 0.04 11.34
C GLU A 32 2.59 1.37 11.85
N THR A 33 2.82 1.44 13.16
CA THR A 33 3.39 2.63 13.85
C THR A 33 4.61 2.29 14.71
N SER A 34 4.92 1.00 14.85
CA SER A 34 6.02 0.51 15.68
C SER A 34 7.27 0.19 14.86
N SER A 35 8.40 0.04 15.55
CA SER A 35 9.66 -0.43 14.96
C SER A 35 9.72 -1.94 14.71
N SER A 36 8.67 -2.68 15.08
CA SER A 36 8.59 -4.13 14.82
C SER A 36 8.36 -4.39 13.34
N TYR A 37 9.04 -5.41 12.82
CA TYR A 37 8.82 -5.89 11.46
C TYR A 37 7.72 -6.96 11.51
N VAL A 38 6.59 -6.64 10.90
CA VAL A 38 5.40 -7.50 10.85
C VAL A 38 4.86 -7.58 9.43
N SER A 39 3.91 -8.47 9.21
CA SER A 39 3.26 -8.66 7.92
C SER A 39 1.76 -8.49 8.06
N GLY A 40 1.11 -8.01 7.01
CA GLY A 40 -0.32 -7.74 7.03
C GLY A 40 -0.80 -7.19 5.70
N THR A 41 -1.97 -6.55 5.74
CA THR A 41 -2.59 -5.95 4.56
C THR A 41 -3.18 -4.59 4.91
N PHE A 42 -3.35 -3.75 3.89
CA PHE A 42 -4.10 -2.51 3.98
C PHE A 42 -4.83 -2.24 2.66
N VAL A 43 -5.80 -1.34 2.70
CA VAL A 43 -6.51 -0.89 1.49
C VAL A 43 -5.69 0.21 0.85
N GLY A 44 -5.20 -0.01 -0.37
CA GLY A 44 -4.50 1.03 -1.13
C GLY A 44 -5.43 2.16 -1.53
N ASN A 45 -4.85 3.27 -1.97
CA ASN A 45 -5.65 4.44 -2.37
C ASN A 45 -6.54 4.15 -3.59
N ASP A 46 -6.13 3.19 -4.43
CA ASP A 46 -6.89 2.67 -5.57
C ASP A 46 -8.06 1.73 -5.16
N GLY A 47 -8.18 1.44 -3.86
CA GLY A 47 -9.19 0.55 -3.29
C GLY A 47 -8.83 -0.94 -3.35
N SER A 48 -7.70 -1.32 -3.93
CA SER A 48 -7.23 -2.70 -3.94
C SER A 48 -6.60 -3.08 -2.58
N THR A 49 -6.48 -4.37 -2.30
CA THR A 49 -5.80 -4.84 -1.08
C THR A 49 -4.32 -5.00 -1.35
N TRP A 50 -3.50 -4.23 -0.64
CA TRP A 50 -2.05 -4.30 -0.67
C TRP A 50 -1.55 -5.19 0.46
N THR A 51 -0.49 -5.94 0.20
CA THR A 51 0.15 -6.84 1.17
C THR A 51 1.54 -6.32 1.50
N TYR A 52 1.89 -6.31 2.78
CA TYR A 52 3.25 -6.04 3.22
C TYR A 52 3.80 -7.22 4.01
N THR A 53 5.07 -7.52 3.77
CA THR A 53 5.79 -8.63 4.40
C THR A 53 6.99 -8.07 5.13
N ASN A 54 7.12 -8.37 6.42
CA ASN A 54 8.27 -7.96 7.24
C ASN A 54 8.61 -6.46 7.11
N CYS A 55 7.59 -5.61 7.22
CA CYS A 55 7.70 -4.15 7.19
C CYS A 55 7.49 -3.56 8.58
N SER A 56 8.12 -2.41 8.85
CA SER A 56 7.95 -1.63 10.07
C SER A 56 7.36 -0.27 9.76
N GLY A 57 6.58 0.28 10.68
CA GLY A 57 6.08 1.65 10.65
C GLY A 57 6.91 2.63 11.46
N ASN A 58 8.24 2.43 11.51
CA ASN A 58 9.15 3.26 12.31
C ASN A 58 9.07 4.73 11.87
N THR A 59 8.48 5.58 12.71
CA THR A 59 8.24 7.00 12.45
C THR A 59 9.49 7.89 12.52
N GLN A 60 10.64 7.33 12.94
CA GLN A 60 11.89 8.07 13.12
C GLN A 60 12.79 8.06 11.89
N VAL A 61 12.55 7.15 10.95
CA VAL A 61 13.31 6.99 9.70
C VAL A 61 12.45 6.90 8.41
N PRO A 62 11.21 7.43 8.33
CA PRO A 62 10.40 7.31 7.13
C PRO A 62 10.79 8.35 6.08
N ILE A 63 10.40 8.12 4.82
CA ILE A 63 10.38 9.15 3.78
C ILE A 63 9.30 10.19 4.14
N THR A 64 8.09 9.69 4.38
CA THR A 64 6.92 10.42 4.91
C THR A 64 6.17 9.52 5.91
N VAL A 65 5.51 10.08 6.92
CA VAL A 65 4.67 9.26 7.82
C VAL A 65 3.26 9.14 7.25
N PRO A 66 2.69 7.93 7.11
CA PRO A 66 3.34 6.61 7.21
C PRO A 66 4.12 6.21 5.94
N SER A 67 5.20 5.44 6.10
CA SER A 67 5.93 4.78 5.00
C SER A 67 6.42 3.42 5.48
N PRO A 68 6.27 2.34 4.70
CA PRO A 68 6.76 1.03 5.08
C PRO A 68 8.29 0.95 5.05
N VAL A 69 8.90 0.58 6.17
CA VAL A 69 10.33 0.30 6.27
C VAL A 69 10.56 -1.20 6.07
N LEU A 70 11.18 -1.59 4.95
CA LEU A 70 11.44 -3.00 4.62
C LEU A 70 12.58 -3.58 5.49
N GLY A 71 12.33 -4.74 6.10
CA GLY A 71 13.33 -5.43 6.91
C GLY A 71 14.38 -6.15 6.06
N LYS A 72 15.57 -5.56 5.93
CA LYS A 72 16.73 -6.19 5.29
C LYS A 72 17.04 -7.57 5.91
N GLY A 73 17.24 -8.58 5.06
CA GLY A 73 17.70 -9.92 5.48
C GLY A 73 16.64 -10.76 6.20
N LYS A 74 15.37 -10.40 6.10
CA LYS A 74 14.25 -11.18 6.64
C LYS A 74 13.95 -12.41 5.79
N THR A 75 13.35 -13.41 6.42
CA THR A 75 12.81 -14.60 5.75
C THR A 75 11.35 -14.78 6.20
N PRO A 76 10.36 -14.73 5.29
CA PRO A 76 10.49 -14.35 3.87
C PRO A 76 11.06 -12.93 3.68
N ALA A 77 11.59 -12.65 2.47
CA ALA A 77 12.11 -11.33 2.14
C ALA A 77 11.04 -10.25 2.39
N ALA A 78 11.47 -9.08 2.86
CA ALA A 78 10.55 -7.97 3.07
C ALA A 78 10.07 -7.39 1.73
N ALA A 79 8.79 -7.10 1.62
CA ALA A 79 8.17 -6.65 0.38
C ALA A 79 6.91 -5.83 0.66
N VAL A 80 6.54 -4.99 -0.29
CA VAL A 80 5.22 -4.37 -0.39
C VAL A 80 4.69 -4.67 -1.78
N GLU A 81 3.55 -5.33 -1.83
CA GLU A 81 2.93 -5.86 -3.04
C GLU A 81 1.57 -5.19 -3.21
N SER A 82 1.33 -4.61 -4.39
CA SER A 82 0.04 -4.01 -4.70
C SER A 82 -1.04 -5.08 -4.87
N GLY A 83 -2.29 -4.67 -4.74
CA GLY A 83 -3.39 -5.43 -5.32
C GLY A 83 -3.39 -5.37 -6.85
N GLU A 84 -4.43 -5.93 -7.47
CA GLU A 84 -4.65 -5.82 -8.92
C GLU A 84 -4.93 -4.37 -9.31
N LEU A 85 -3.99 -3.75 -10.03
CA LEU A 85 -4.15 -2.40 -10.57
C LEU A 85 -4.93 -2.46 -11.90
N GLN A 86 -6.23 -2.18 -11.82
CA GLN A 86 -7.13 -2.19 -12.99
C GLN A 86 -6.64 -1.23 -14.09
N GLY A 87 -6.53 -1.74 -15.31
CA GLY A 87 -5.99 -0.98 -16.46
C GLY A 87 -4.46 -1.00 -16.59
N GLY A 88 -3.74 -1.64 -15.65
CA GLY A 88 -2.30 -1.83 -15.69
C GLY A 88 -1.49 -0.58 -15.35
N ILE A 89 -0.17 -0.71 -15.49
CA ILE A 89 0.80 0.36 -15.21
C ILE A 89 1.50 0.76 -16.50
N GLY A 90 1.48 2.05 -16.83
CA GLY A 90 2.30 2.61 -17.92
C GLY A 90 3.70 2.99 -17.46
N THR A 91 3.80 3.79 -16.40
CA THR A 91 5.07 4.21 -15.80
C THR A 91 4.98 4.01 -14.29
N LEU A 92 6.00 3.36 -13.72
CA LEU A 92 6.18 3.24 -12.28
C LEU A 92 7.24 4.24 -11.85
N SER A 93 6.89 5.11 -10.90
CA SER A 93 7.79 6.04 -10.26
C SER A 93 7.56 5.96 -8.76
N PHE A 94 8.64 5.99 -7.98
CA PHE A 94 8.58 5.82 -6.54
C PHE A 94 9.76 6.52 -5.89
N ASP A 95 9.53 7.01 -4.68
CA ASP A 95 10.59 7.48 -3.79
C ASP A 95 11.10 6.31 -2.95
N TYR A 96 12.41 6.23 -2.77
CA TYR A 96 13.04 5.25 -1.88
C TYR A 96 14.16 5.90 -1.08
N MET A 97 14.42 5.36 0.11
CA MET A 97 15.47 5.83 0.99
C MET A 97 16.10 4.64 1.71
N GLN A 98 17.40 4.74 2.02
CA GLN A 98 18.06 3.87 2.98
C GLN A 98 17.81 4.41 4.40
N PRO A 99 16.97 3.76 5.23
CA PRO A 99 16.59 4.30 6.54
C PRO A 99 17.69 4.16 7.60
N TYR A 100 18.69 3.32 7.35
CA TYR A 100 19.77 3.00 8.31
C TYR A 100 21.15 3.10 7.63
N THR A 101 22.19 2.55 8.24
CA THR A 101 23.59 2.76 7.79
C THR A 101 24.11 1.72 6.80
N THR A 102 23.41 0.60 6.61
CA THR A 102 23.88 -0.45 5.70
C THR A 102 23.24 -0.31 4.33
N ASN A 103 24.07 -0.30 3.28
CA ASN A 103 23.60 -0.26 1.90
C ASN A 103 22.63 -1.41 1.60
N VAL A 104 21.61 -1.08 0.82
CA VAL A 104 20.52 -1.97 0.44
C VAL A 104 20.35 -1.96 -1.08
N SER A 105 19.77 -3.04 -1.58
CA SER A 105 19.24 -3.13 -2.93
C SER A 105 17.75 -3.39 -2.80
N LEU A 106 16.95 -2.71 -3.62
CA LEU A 106 15.51 -2.90 -3.71
C LEU A 106 15.17 -3.36 -5.13
N ASP A 107 14.64 -4.57 -5.22
CA ASP A 107 14.13 -5.13 -6.47
C ASP A 107 12.70 -4.66 -6.72
N VAL A 108 12.41 -4.29 -7.96
CA VAL A 108 11.10 -3.81 -8.41
C VAL A 108 10.54 -4.79 -9.42
N PHE A 109 9.35 -5.31 -9.14
CA PHE A 109 8.67 -6.28 -9.97
C PHE A 109 7.38 -5.70 -10.55
N VAL A 110 7.05 -6.09 -11.78
CA VAL A 110 5.74 -5.86 -12.40
C VAL A 110 5.23 -7.19 -12.91
N ASN A 111 4.11 -7.67 -12.39
CA ASN A 111 3.55 -9.00 -12.71
C ASN A 111 4.60 -10.12 -12.59
N ASP A 112 5.28 -10.18 -11.43
CA ASP A 112 6.35 -11.15 -11.11
C ASP A 112 7.62 -11.06 -11.99
N ILE A 113 7.72 -10.07 -12.89
CA ILE A 113 8.91 -9.83 -13.71
C ILE A 113 9.75 -8.74 -13.06
N LEU A 114 11.02 -9.04 -12.77
CA LEU A 114 12.00 -8.04 -12.32
C LEU A 114 12.23 -6.99 -13.42
N VAL A 115 11.89 -5.74 -13.15
CA VAL A 115 12.05 -4.62 -14.10
C VAL A 115 13.21 -3.70 -13.73
N ALA A 116 13.59 -3.65 -12.46
CA ALA A 116 14.71 -2.84 -11.99
C ALA A 116 15.23 -3.34 -10.63
N THR A 117 16.50 -3.04 -10.35
CA THR A 117 17.08 -3.06 -9.01
C THR A 117 17.65 -1.68 -8.74
N VAL A 118 17.23 -1.02 -7.67
CA VAL A 118 17.82 0.24 -7.22
C VAL A 118 18.70 -0.01 -6.01
N THR A 119 19.85 0.66 -5.94
CA THR A 119 20.79 0.55 -4.82
C THR A 119 20.88 1.86 -4.07
N SER A 120 21.22 1.75 -2.79
CA SER A 120 21.70 2.88 -2.01
C SER A 120 23.23 2.87 -1.92
N GLU A 121 23.81 4.07 -1.84
CA GLU A 121 25.25 4.31 -1.81
C GLU A 121 25.72 4.79 -0.43
#